data_AF-A0A8T3YQ41-F1
#
_entry.id   AF-A0A8T3YQ41-F1
#
_cell.length_a   1.000
_cell.length_b   1.000
_cell.length_c   1.000
_cell.angle_alpha   90.00
_cell.angle_beta   90.00
_cell.angle_gamma   90.00
#
_symmetry.space_group_name_H-M   'P 1'
#
loop_
_entity.id
_entity.type
_entity.pdbx_description
1 polymer ?
#
loop_
_entity_poly.entity_id
_entity_poly.type
_entity_poly.pdbx_seq_one_letter_code
_entity_poly.pdbx_strand_id
1 'polypeptide(L)'
;MDNEKIVTGILAVAIIAGVALLYFSLSETPVKKLENNSQNFGQFSAKEDPNDICAVPPGEDPVKWEEHLGHHPDRYAQCLK
;
A
#
# COMPACT_ATOMS: atom_id res chain seq x y z
N MET A 1 -51.32 -15.73 0.70
CA MET A 1 -50.17 -16.25 -0.06
C MET A 1 -49.18 -15.15 -0.45
N ASP A 2 -49.61 -13.89 -0.54
CA ASP A 2 -48.74 -12.79 -1.00
C ASP A 2 -47.76 -12.27 0.08
N ASN A 3 -48.21 -12.16 1.34
CA ASN A 3 -47.34 -11.69 2.44
C ASN A 3 -46.18 -12.65 2.74
N GLU A 4 -46.40 -13.96 2.65
CA GLU A 4 -45.35 -14.96 2.90
C GLU A 4 -44.25 -14.90 1.83
N LYS A 5 -44.62 -14.68 0.57
CA LYS A 5 -43.68 -14.48 -0.54
C LYS A 5 -42.92 -13.16 -0.41
N ILE A 6 -43.58 -12.09 0.05
CA ILE A 6 -42.93 -10.80 0.32
C ILE A 6 -41.90 -10.93 1.44
N VAL A 7 -42.27 -11.55 2.57
CA VAL A 7 -41.35 -11.78 3.70
C VAL A 7 -40.16 -12.64 3.29
N THR A 8 -40.42 -13.71 2.53
CA THR A 8 -39.36 -14.60 2.01
C THR A 8 -38.42 -13.86 1.05
N GLY A 9 -38.96 -13.00 0.18
CA GLY A 9 -38.16 -12.18 -0.73
C GLY A 9 -37.24 -11.19 0.00
N ILE A 10 -37.75 -10.51 1.03
CA ILE A 10 -36.97 -9.57 1.84
C ILE A 10 -35.83 -10.31 2.56
N LEU A 11 -36.12 -11.49 3.14
CA LEU A 11 -35.12 -12.29 3.83
C LEU A 11 -34.00 -12.74 2.88
N ALA A 12 -34.34 -13.19 1.67
CA ALA A 12 -33.36 -13.59 0.67
C ALA A 12 -32.43 -12.43 0.27
N VAL A 13 -32.97 -11.23 0.07
CA VAL A 13 -32.17 -10.04 -0.25
C VAL A 13 -31.25 -9.66 0.91
N ALA A 14 -31.73 -9.73 2.15
CA ALA A 14 -30.91 -9.43 3.32
C ALA A 14 -29.73 -10.39 3.48
N ILE A 15 -29.94 -11.69 3.21
CA ILE A 15 -28.88 -12.71 3.24
C ILE A 15 -27.84 -12.43 2.16
N ILE A 16 -28.27 -12.18 0.91
CA ILE A 16 -27.35 -11.90 -0.20
C ILE A 16 -26.52 -10.64 0.07
N ALA A 17 -27.15 -9.57 0.55
CA ALA A 17 -26.46 -8.34 0.92
C ALA A 17 -25.45 -8.57 2.07
N GLY A 18 -25.83 -9.35 3.08
CA GLY A 18 -24.92 -9.71 4.18
C GLY A 18 -23.71 -10.51 3.71
N VAL A 19 -23.90 -11.49 2.83
CA VAL A 19 -22.80 -12.29 2.26
C VAL A 19 -21.88 -11.43 1.39
N ALA A 20 -22.43 -10.52 0.58
CA ALA A 20 -21.64 -9.61 -0.24
C ALA A 20 -20.78 -8.65 0.59
N LEU A 21 -21.33 -8.10 1.68
CA LEU A 21 -20.59 -7.23 2.61
C LEU A 21 -19.49 -7.97 3.34
N LEU A 22 -19.75 -9.21 3.78
CA LEU A 22 -18.73 -10.06 4.40
C LEU A 22 -17.60 -10.41 3.43
N TYR A 23 -17.93 -10.74 2.18
CA TYR A 23 -16.95 -11.04 1.14
C TYR A 23 -16.03 -9.83 0.87
N PHE A 24 -16.60 -8.63 0.75
CA PHE A 24 -15.82 -7.41 0.54
C PHE A 24 -14.97 -7.02 1.76
N SER A 25 -15.43 -7.31 2.97
CA SER A 25 -14.65 -7.06 4.20
C SER A 25 -13.47 -8.02 4.35
N LEU A 26 -13.58 -9.24 3.81
CA LEU A 26 -12.53 -10.25 3.82
C LEU A 26 -11.59 -10.19 2.61
N SER A 27 -11.93 -9.41 1.58
CA SER A 27 -10.98 -9.12 0.50
C SER A 27 -9.94 -8.14 1.00
N GLU A 28 -8.98 -8.63 1.78
CA GLU A 28 -7.75 -7.92 2.07
C GLU A 28 -7.08 -7.61 0.72
N THR A 29 -6.90 -6.32 0.42
CA THR A 29 -5.99 -5.93 -0.65
C THR A 29 -4.64 -6.59 -0.36
N PRO A 30 -4.06 -7.35 -1.30
CA PRO A 30 -2.80 -8.03 -1.05
C PRO A 30 -1.77 -6.96 -0.69
N VAL A 31 -1.38 -6.94 0.58
CA VAL A 31 -0.29 -6.09 1.04
C VAL A 31 0.92 -6.58 0.27
N LYS A 32 1.43 -5.78 -0.68
CA LYS A 32 2.64 -6.13 -1.41
C LYS A 32 3.71 -6.36 -0.37
N LYS A 33 4.08 -7.62 -0.17
CA LYS A 33 5.16 -8.00 0.74
C LYS A 33 6.41 -7.24 0.29
N LEU A 34 7.03 -6.52 1.23
CA LEU A 34 8.33 -5.90 1.00
C LEU A 34 9.34 -7.02 0.73
N GLU A 35 9.67 -7.24 -0.53
CA GLU A 35 10.69 -8.21 -0.93
C GLU A 35 12.03 -7.49 -1.12
N ASN A 36 13.06 -7.94 -0.40
CA ASN A 36 14.42 -7.45 -0.62
C ASN A 36 15.00 -8.14 -1.85
N ASN A 37 14.79 -7.53 -3.02
CA ASN A 37 15.32 -8.01 -4.30
C ASN A 37 15.89 -6.84 -5.12
N SER A 38 16.72 -7.16 -6.11
CA SER A 38 17.42 -6.17 -6.94
C SER A 38 16.48 -5.27 -7.75
N GLN A 39 15.31 -5.77 -8.15
CA GLN A 39 14.31 -5.00 -8.88
C GLN A 39 13.71 -3.90 -8.01
N ASN A 40 13.33 -4.23 -6.77
CA ASN A 40 12.81 -3.28 -5.80
C ASN A 40 13.88 -2.24 -5.47
N PHE A 41 15.12 -2.69 -5.17
CA PHE A 41 16.24 -1.77 -4.96
C PHE A 41 16.45 -0.81 -6.13
N GLY A 42 16.42 -1.31 -7.38
CA GLY A 42 16.56 -0.49 -8.57
C GLY A 42 15.44 0.56 -8.75
N GLN A 43 14.20 0.22 -8.40
CA GLN A 43 13.10 1.19 -8.41
C GLN A 43 13.28 2.30 -7.37
N PHE A 44 13.88 1.97 -6.22
CA PHE A 44 14.16 2.95 -5.17
C PHE A 44 15.34 3.85 -5.55
N SER A 45 16.45 3.27 -6.04
CA SER A 45 17.63 4.05 -6.45
C SER A 45 17.42 4.86 -7.72
N ALA A 46 16.40 4.54 -8.53
CA ALA A 46 16.10 5.27 -9.76
C ALA A 46 15.67 6.73 -9.53
N LYS A 47 15.24 7.07 -8.31
CA LYS A 47 14.86 8.44 -7.94
C LYS A 47 16.03 9.30 -7.48
N GLU A 48 17.17 8.70 -7.21
CA GLU A 48 18.36 9.41 -6.74
C GLU A 48 18.94 10.29 -7.84
N ASP A 49 19.41 11.48 -7.48
CA ASP A 49 20.23 12.28 -8.39
C ASP A 49 21.61 11.61 -8.50
N PRO A 50 22.08 11.25 -9.71
CA PRO A 50 23.38 10.62 -9.91
C PRO A 50 24.57 11.54 -9.52
N ASN A 51 24.35 12.85 -9.41
CA ASN A 51 25.36 13.83 -9.03
C ASN A 51 25.29 14.21 -7.55
N ASP A 52 24.15 13.99 -6.89
CA ASP A 52 23.94 14.29 -5.48
C ASP A 52 22.95 13.31 -4.84
N ILE A 53 23.48 12.21 -4.30
CA ILE A 53 22.67 11.16 -3.67
C ILE A 53 21.93 11.64 -2.40
N CYS A 54 22.28 12.83 -1.89
CA CYS A 54 21.64 13.41 -0.71
C CYS A 54 20.49 14.35 -1.08
N ALA A 55 20.41 14.79 -2.35
CA ALA A 55 19.35 15.67 -2.81
C ALA A 55 17.98 14.99 -2.74
N VAL A 56 17.00 15.72 -2.23
CA VAL A 56 15.60 15.28 -2.21
C VAL A 56 15.09 15.24 -3.67
N PRO A 57 14.59 14.10 -4.16
CA PRO A 57 14.07 14.01 -5.53
C PRO A 57 12.86 14.95 -5.75
N PRO A 58 12.63 15.44 -6.98
CA PRO A 58 11.48 16.29 -7.28
C PRO A 58 10.15 15.63 -6.92
N GLY A 59 9.37 16.28 -6.05
CA GLY A 59 8.05 15.81 -5.62
C GLY A 59 8.07 14.84 -4.44
N GLU A 60 9.25 14.51 -3.89
CA GLU A 60 9.37 13.78 -2.63
C GLU A 60 9.33 14.72 -1.42
N ASP A 61 8.87 14.19 -0.29
CA ASP A 61 8.85 14.89 0.99
C ASP A 61 10.26 14.83 1.63
N PRO A 62 10.89 15.96 1.97
CA PRO A 62 12.22 15.97 2.58
C PRO A 62 12.34 15.14 3.86
N VAL A 63 11.31 15.13 4.71
CA VAL A 63 11.34 14.40 5.98
C VAL A 63 11.30 12.89 5.74
N LYS A 64 10.50 12.45 4.76
CA LYS A 64 10.44 11.04 4.37
C LYS A 64 11.70 10.60 3.62
N TRP A 65 12.32 11.51 2.89
CA TRP A 65 13.60 11.25 2.25
C TRP A 65 14.71 11.07 3.29
N GLU A 66 14.77 11.93 4.32
CA GLU A 66 15.72 11.76 5.43
C GLU A 66 15.52 10.42 6.16
N GLU A 67 14.27 10.06 6.47
CA GLU A 67 13.93 8.74 7.04
C GLU A 67 14.42 7.60 6.13
N HIS A 68 14.16 7.70 4.82
CA HIS A 68 14.63 6.74 3.82
C HIS A 68 16.16 6.57 3.83
N LEU A 69 16.91 7.68 3.81
CA LEU A 69 18.36 7.65 3.88
C LEU A 69 18.84 6.95 5.16
N GLY A 70 18.13 7.15 6.27
CA GLY A 70 18.38 6.49 7.56
C GLY A 70 18.29 4.95 7.55
N HIS A 71 17.59 4.35 6.59
CA HIS A 71 17.50 2.89 6.45
C HIS A 71 18.77 2.25 5.87
N HIS A 72 19.62 3.02 5.18
CA HIS A 72 20.86 2.55 4.56
C HIS A 72 22.05 3.46 4.92
N PRO A 73 22.44 3.51 6.21
CA PRO A 73 23.47 4.42 6.71
C PRO A 73 24.85 4.10 6.15
N ASP A 74 25.09 2.89 5.66
CA ASP A 74 26.32 2.50 4.96
C ASP A 74 26.49 3.24 3.63
N ARG A 75 25.39 3.50 2.92
CA ARG A 75 25.39 4.20 1.63
C ARG A 75 25.25 5.70 1.78
N TYR A 76 24.38 6.14 2.69
CA TYR A 76 24.02 7.54 2.86
C TYR A 76 24.70 8.20 4.08
N ALA A 77 25.79 7.62 4.60
CA ALA A 77 26.56 8.17 5.72
C ALA A 77 26.94 9.65 5.54
N GLN A 78 27.13 10.10 4.30
CA GLN A 78 27.46 11.49 3.98
C GLN A 78 26.26 12.43 3.99
N CYS A 79 25.04 11.90 3.87
CA CYS A 79 23.79 12.66 3.81
C CYS A 79 23.17 12.89 5.20
N LEU A 80 23.53 12.07 6.19
CA LEU A 80 22.95 12.06 7.54
C LEU A 80 23.88 12.72 8.59
N LYS A 81 24.69 13.71 8.17
CA LYS A 81 25.68 14.38 9.03
C LYS A 81 25.17 15.68 9.62
#